data_AF-A0A4U5NV52-F1
#
_entry.id   AF-A0A4U5NV52-F1
#
_cell.length_a   1.000
_cell.length_b   1.000
_cell.length_c   1.000
_cell.angle_alpha   90.00
_cell.angle_beta   90.00
_cell.angle_gamma   90.00
#
_symmetry.space_group_name_H-M   'P 1'
#
loop_
_entity.id
_entity.type
_entity.pdbx_description
1 polymer ?
#
loop_
_entity_poly.entity_id
_entity_poly.type
_entity_poly.pdbx_seq_one_letter_code
_entity_poly.pdbx_strand_id
1 'polypeptide(L)'
;MTSTSNQAVPALRWNVFMDQTALQPATDPALFKHHHFLRKTVAERCLIPGTLTAVRFDDDRWIRVKVEQVCFRQVLVGEVDGDDVIDWFPLERCCYPDRIPDEAEDFLGFRTPSSSIHEDDASTSTADLSSVALSEENEEEGEGNEPQDDRTSERDPDTESLEPEDEGRYREGENPESQDPENPESGFQQNRTEEGPPAEGEPKLYRIKRQLMSKPMEPKRWDFLANVTHEYFQQLATRQLIDLIREGQYFEVQDRTDPLTVYIVCIKEIYGGVVKVVHPATATFEVVLITSERCHRVGWCLSQECQKTRYAPDSQPWLEQAKIKPTPDIIFEFSKIGNHKFETGMMVEMLDYRTRTAFYPGYVCDVINNHYFLVKIVRDMQNDDEVVICHKKQYFIFPCGFCQRNNLRLTTPTGFGENEFTWGEFASRLKLICFAPEALFSLPKLLKPIHKMRHLELFAVTNGQPVCYPATITRTLKHLIWIHMDADSAANPSLIYTSQWVFL
;
A
#
# COMPACT_ATOMS: atom_id res chain seq x y z
N MET A 1 6.69 53.21 -11.82
CA MET A 1 7.78 52.48 -12.53
C MET A 1 8.92 52.27 -11.55
N THR A 2 9.21 51.02 -11.19
CA THR A 2 10.43 50.63 -10.46
C THR A 2 10.71 49.19 -10.87
N SER A 3 11.64 48.99 -11.79
CA SER A 3 12.00 47.66 -12.27
C SER A 3 12.91 46.99 -11.24
N THR A 4 12.37 46.06 -10.46
CA THR A 4 13.20 45.12 -9.68
C THR A 4 13.80 44.13 -10.67
N SER A 5 15.09 44.31 -10.97
CA SER A 5 15.84 43.46 -11.89
C SER A 5 15.77 41.98 -11.52
N ASN A 6 15.58 41.11 -12.51
CA ASN A 6 15.90 39.68 -12.39
C ASN A 6 17.40 39.50 -12.11
N GLN A 7 17.80 39.57 -10.84
CA GLN A 7 19.05 38.96 -10.41
C GLN A 7 18.82 37.45 -10.43
N ALA A 8 19.56 36.74 -11.29
CA ALA A 8 19.59 35.30 -11.23
C ALA A 8 20.17 34.88 -9.87
N VAL A 9 19.36 34.19 -9.06
CA VAL A 9 19.81 33.63 -7.79
C VAL A 9 21.01 32.72 -8.10
N PRO A 10 22.20 32.97 -7.52
CA PRO A 10 23.37 32.16 -7.81
C PRO A 10 23.10 30.72 -7.38
N ALA A 11 23.46 29.75 -8.23
CA ALA A 11 23.20 28.34 -7.98
C ALA A 11 23.85 27.91 -6.66
N LEU A 12 23.02 27.73 -5.63
CA LEU A 12 23.43 27.34 -4.28
C LEU A 12 24.10 25.98 -4.34
N ARG A 13 25.43 25.96 -4.21
CA ARG A 13 26.21 24.73 -4.15
C ARG A 13 25.99 24.10 -2.78
N TRP A 14 25.11 23.10 -2.71
CA TRP A 14 24.71 22.41 -1.47
C TRP A 14 25.84 22.11 -0.50
N ASN A 15 26.99 21.62 -0.98
CA ASN A 15 28.16 21.35 -0.15
C ASN A 15 28.59 22.59 0.65
N VAL A 16 28.67 23.76 0.02
CA VAL A 16 29.07 25.03 0.67
C VAL A 16 28.05 25.45 1.73
N PHE A 17 26.77 25.17 1.51
CA PHE A 17 25.70 25.47 2.47
C PHE A 17 25.69 24.49 3.66
N MET A 18 25.94 23.21 3.42
CA MET A 18 26.19 22.20 4.48
C MET A 18 27.43 22.58 5.31
N ASP A 19 28.54 22.93 4.65
CA ASP A 19 29.80 23.33 5.29
C ASP A 19 29.63 24.57 6.18
N GLN A 20 28.82 25.55 5.76
CA GLN A 20 28.52 26.78 6.51
C GLN A 20 27.65 26.55 7.75
N THR A 21 26.82 25.51 7.76
CA THR A 21 25.83 25.26 8.81
C THR A 21 26.20 24.10 9.73
N ALA A 22 27.15 23.25 9.32
CA ALA A 22 27.58 22.02 9.99
C ALA A 22 26.46 20.97 10.25
N LEU A 23 25.24 21.20 9.74
CA LEU A 23 24.15 20.23 9.78
C LEU A 23 24.35 19.17 8.69
N GLN A 24 23.83 17.97 8.95
CA GLN A 24 23.90 16.85 8.02
C GLN A 24 22.62 16.75 7.19
N PRO A 25 22.65 16.16 5.97
CA PRO A 25 21.45 15.84 5.23
C PRO A 25 20.51 14.93 6.02
N ALA A 26 19.20 15.09 5.81
CA ALA A 26 18.18 14.19 6.29
C ALA A 26 18.29 12.86 5.55
N THR A 27 18.42 11.76 6.29
CA THR A 27 18.56 10.40 5.73
C THR A 27 17.44 9.46 6.19
N ASP A 28 16.45 9.98 6.92
CA ASP A 28 15.32 9.20 7.44
C ASP A 28 14.44 8.67 6.30
N PRO A 29 14.34 7.33 6.08
CA PRO A 29 13.57 6.77 4.97
C PRO A 29 12.07 7.06 5.03
N ALA A 30 11.59 7.59 6.16
CA ALA A 30 10.23 8.07 6.33
C ALA A 30 9.87 9.30 5.47
N LEU A 31 10.87 10.12 5.10
CA LEU A 31 10.74 11.33 4.28
C LEU A 31 10.76 11.02 2.77
N PHE A 32 11.54 10.01 2.36
CA PHE A 32 11.91 9.76 0.96
C PHE A 32 11.24 8.49 0.40
N LYS A 33 10.07 8.11 0.92
CA LYS A 33 9.41 6.84 0.53
C LYS A 33 9.10 6.77 -0.97
N HIS A 34 8.65 7.88 -1.56
CA HIS A 34 8.39 8.02 -3.00
C HIS A 34 9.66 7.82 -3.82
N HIS A 35 10.77 8.45 -3.42
CA HIS A 35 12.07 8.34 -4.08
C HIS A 35 12.63 6.92 -3.95
N HIS A 36 12.62 6.35 -2.74
CA HIS A 36 13.06 4.98 -2.51
C HIS A 36 12.26 3.96 -3.34
N PHE A 37 10.94 4.13 -3.47
CA PHE A 37 10.11 3.32 -4.37
C PHE A 37 10.57 3.44 -5.83
N LEU A 38 10.79 4.67 -6.33
CA LEU A 38 11.26 4.92 -7.70
C LEU A 38 12.70 4.42 -7.98
N ARG A 39 13.50 4.24 -6.93
CA ARG A 39 14.87 3.68 -7.03
C ARG A 39 14.93 2.15 -6.91
N LYS A 40 13.82 1.47 -6.63
CA LYS A 40 13.75 0.01 -6.73
C LYS A 40 13.92 -0.45 -8.17
N THR A 41 14.51 -1.62 -8.36
CA THR A 41 14.57 -2.25 -9.67
C THR A 41 13.21 -2.82 -10.10
N VAL A 42 13.06 -3.14 -11.39
CA VAL A 42 11.90 -3.92 -11.88
C VAL A 42 11.83 -5.29 -11.18
N ALA A 43 12.96 -5.97 -10.97
CA ALA A 43 13.01 -7.23 -10.23
C ALA A 43 12.47 -7.10 -8.81
N GLU A 44 12.89 -6.08 -8.04
CA GLU A 44 12.37 -5.80 -6.68
C GLU A 44 10.87 -5.43 -6.63
N ARG A 45 10.19 -5.35 -7.78
CA ARG A 45 8.77 -5.01 -7.90
C ARG A 45 7.92 -6.09 -8.54
N CYS A 46 8.49 -6.92 -9.43
CA CYS A 46 7.85 -8.11 -9.97
C CYS A 46 8.05 -9.33 -9.06
N LEU A 47 9.26 -9.51 -8.53
CA LEU A 47 9.63 -10.61 -7.62
C LEU A 47 9.61 -10.06 -6.18
N ILE A 48 8.42 -9.89 -5.61
CA ILE A 48 8.28 -9.54 -4.18
C ILE A 48 8.29 -10.81 -3.31
N PRO A 49 8.68 -10.72 -2.02
CA PRO A 49 8.59 -11.85 -1.10
C PRO A 49 7.19 -12.47 -1.07
N GLY A 50 7.11 -13.79 -1.23
CA GLY A 50 5.88 -14.57 -1.40
C GLY A 50 5.50 -14.86 -2.87
N THR A 51 6.01 -14.12 -3.87
CA THR A 51 5.62 -14.33 -5.29
C THR A 51 6.14 -15.65 -5.84
N LEU A 52 5.30 -16.38 -6.57
CA LEU A 52 5.71 -17.56 -7.34
C LEU A 52 6.51 -17.17 -8.60
N THR A 53 7.55 -17.96 -8.88
CA THR A 53 8.27 -17.94 -10.15
C THR A 53 8.88 -19.32 -10.43
N ALA A 54 9.72 -19.43 -11.46
CA ALA A 54 10.61 -20.57 -11.65
C ALA A 54 12.07 -20.11 -11.74
N VAL A 55 12.99 -20.97 -11.31
CA VAL A 55 14.44 -20.81 -11.48
C VAL A 55 15.03 -21.96 -12.29
N ARG A 56 16.01 -21.66 -13.15
CA ARG A 56 16.74 -22.66 -13.92
C ARG A 56 17.99 -23.14 -13.19
N PHE A 57 18.16 -24.44 -13.07
CA PHE A 57 19.33 -25.10 -12.48
C PHE A 57 20.46 -25.29 -13.51
N ASP A 58 21.63 -25.77 -13.07
CA ASP A 58 22.78 -26.04 -13.94
C ASP A 58 22.59 -27.23 -14.91
N ASP A 59 21.56 -28.05 -14.68
CA ASP A 59 21.11 -29.15 -15.56
C ASP A 59 20.00 -28.69 -16.54
N ASP A 60 19.86 -27.37 -16.73
CA ASP A 60 18.86 -26.68 -17.56
C ASP A 60 17.39 -26.89 -17.16
N ARG A 61 17.08 -27.66 -16.09
CA ARG A 61 15.70 -27.82 -15.60
C ARG A 61 15.18 -26.54 -14.95
N TRP A 62 13.91 -26.23 -15.21
CA TRP A 62 13.16 -25.19 -14.51
C TRP A 62 12.45 -25.79 -13.29
N ILE A 63 12.61 -25.16 -12.14
CA ILE A 63 11.95 -25.55 -10.88
C ILE A 63 11.06 -24.40 -10.39
N ARG A 64 9.80 -24.68 -10.04
CA ARG A 64 8.89 -23.72 -9.42
C ARG A 64 9.28 -23.45 -7.97
N VAL A 65 9.29 -22.18 -7.59
CA VAL A 65 9.78 -21.71 -6.30
C VAL A 65 9.04 -20.46 -5.81
N LYS A 66 9.01 -20.26 -4.49
CA LYS A 66 8.56 -19.04 -3.84
C LYS A 66 9.74 -18.06 -3.71
N VAL A 67 9.56 -16.80 -4.08
CA VAL A 67 10.57 -15.75 -3.85
C VAL A 67 10.59 -15.39 -2.37
N GLU A 68 11.74 -15.51 -1.72
CA GLU A 68 11.94 -15.04 -0.33
C GLU A 68 12.49 -13.62 -0.27
N GLN A 69 13.50 -13.31 -1.11
CA GLN A 69 14.11 -11.99 -1.14
C GLN A 69 14.83 -11.71 -2.46
N VAL A 70 14.70 -10.48 -2.98
CA VAL A 70 15.55 -9.97 -4.07
C VAL A 70 16.66 -9.10 -3.50
N CYS A 71 17.89 -9.29 -3.96
CA CYS A 71 19.06 -8.48 -3.65
C CYS A 71 19.83 -8.18 -4.94
N PHE A 72 19.47 -7.07 -5.59
CA PHE A 72 20.10 -6.55 -6.81
C PHE A 72 20.08 -7.50 -8.04
N ARG A 73 20.99 -8.47 -8.13
CA ARG A 73 21.05 -9.51 -9.19
C ARG A 73 20.98 -10.93 -8.64
N GLN A 74 20.61 -11.09 -7.38
CA GLN A 74 20.44 -12.37 -6.70
C GLN A 74 19.02 -12.45 -6.14
N VAL A 75 18.41 -13.63 -6.21
CA VAL A 75 17.07 -13.91 -5.71
C VAL A 75 17.16 -15.13 -4.80
N LEU A 76 16.87 -14.94 -3.52
CA LEU A 76 16.70 -16.03 -2.57
C LEU A 76 15.34 -16.66 -2.81
N VAL A 77 15.30 -17.97 -2.94
CA VAL A 77 14.07 -18.72 -3.21
C VAL A 77 13.88 -19.84 -2.20
N GLY A 78 12.62 -20.14 -1.89
CA GLY A 78 12.20 -21.22 -1.01
C GLY A 78 11.18 -22.13 -1.69
N GLU A 79 10.76 -23.17 -0.97
CA GLU A 79 9.74 -24.10 -1.45
C GLU A 79 8.39 -23.41 -1.70
N VAL A 80 7.59 -23.96 -2.61
CA VAL A 80 6.27 -23.38 -2.97
C VAL A 80 5.32 -23.41 -1.77
N ASP A 81 5.10 -24.61 -1.22
CA ASP A 81 4.19 -24.86 -0.09
C ASP A 81 4.91 -25.06 1.27
N GLY A 82 6.25 -25.09 1.28
CA GLY A 82 7.08 -25.23 2.48
C GLY A 82 7.64 -23.91 3.01
N ASP A 83 8.13 -23.90 4.26
CA ASP A 83 8.86 -22.76 4.86
C ASP A 83 10.39 -22.83 4.63
N ASP A 84 10.88 -23.89 3.98
CA ASP A 84 12.32 -24.11 3.76
C ASP A 84 12.89 -23.27 2.61
N VAL A 85 14.12 -22.79 2.81
CA VAL A 85 14.89 -21.97 1.87
C VAL A 85 15.80 -22.88 1.04
N ILE A 86 15.75 -22.73 -0.29
CA ILE A 86 16.50 -23.57 -1.23
C ILE A 86 17.91 -23.00 -1.42
N ASP A 87 18.07 -21.89 -2.18
CA ASP A 87 19.35 -21.20 -2.37
C ASP A 87 19.17 -19.80 -2.98
N TRP A 88 20.27 -19.08 -3.19
CA TRP A 88 20.36 -17.86 -4.00
C TRP A 88 20.59 -18.18 -5.48
N PHE A 89 19.68 -17.71 -6.33
CA PHE A 89 19.79 -17.82 -7.78
C PHE A 89 20.18 -16.46 -8.40
N PRO A 90 21.10 -16.44 -9.38
CA PRO A 90 21.26 -15.30 -10.28
C PRO A 90 19.93 -14.91 -10.93
N LEU A 91 19.64 -13.62 -10.99
CA LEU A 91 18.41 -13.07 -11.57
C LEU A 91 18.22 -13.52 -13.04
N GLU A 92 19.32 -13.76 -13.74
CA GLU A 92 19.39 -14.29 -15.12
C GLU A 92 18.91 -15.75 -15.26
N ARG A 93 18.80 -16.47 -14.13
CA ARG A 93 18.21 -17.82 -14.05
C ARG A 93 16.77 -17.79 -13.53
N CYS A 94 16.28 -16.65 -13.04
CA CYS A 94 14.91 -16.49 -12.56
C CYS A 94 13.99 -16.11 -13.72
N CYS A 95 12.81 -16.72 -13.82
CA CYS A 95 11.81 -16.28 -14.79
C CYS A 95 11.04 -15.04 -14.31
N TYR A 96 10.35 -14.41 -15.26
CA TYR A 96 9.34 -13.41 -14.97
C TYR A 96 8.06 -14.11 -14.46
N PRO A 97 7.48 -13.68 -13.32
CA PRO A 97 6.37 -14.40 -12.67
C PRO A 97 5.17 -14.79 -13.55
N ASP A 98 4.66 -13.92 -14.44
CA ASP A 98 3.53 -14.29 -15.32
C ASP A 98 3.90 -15.27 -16.45
N ARG A 99 5.14 -15.80 -16.45
CA ARG A 99 5.73 -16.62 -17.52
C ARG A 99 6.56 -17.77 -16.95
N ILE A 100 6.12 -18.38 -15.85
CA ILE A 100 6.60 -19.69 -15.41
C ILE A 100 6.43 -20.68 -16.59
N PRO A 101 7.48 -21.41 -17.00
CA PRO A 101 7.37 -22.40 -18.07
C PRO A 101 6.42 -23.55 -17.67
N ASP A 102 5.69 -24.09 -18.64
CA ASP A 102 4.76 -25.21 -18.41
C ASP A 102 5.53 -26.47 -17.93
N GLU A 103 6.75 -26.64 -18.42
CA GLU A 103 7.71 -27.69 -18.07
C GLU A 103 8.41 -27.51 -16.70
N ALA A 104 8.08 -26.46 -15.93
CA ALA A 104 8.70 -26.25 -14.62
C ALA A 104 8.22 -27.28 -13.58
N GLU A 105 9.15 -28.05 -13.02
CA GLU A 105 8.88 -29.07 -12.00
C GLU A 105 8.72 -28.42 -10.62
N ASP A 106 7.94 -29.02 -9.71
CA ASP A 106 7.91 -28.56 -8.32
C ASP A 106 9.11 -29.13 -7.54
N PHE A 107 9.65 -28.38 -6.57
CA PHE A 107 10.83 -28.83 -5.83
C PHE A 107 10.48 -29.99 -4.87
N LEU A 108 10.81 -31.22 -5.27
CA LEU A 108 10.54 -32.46 -4.51
C LEU A 108 11.52 -32.73 -3.36
N GLY A 109 12.32 -31.74 -2.97
CA GLY A 109 13.43 -31.88 -2.02
C GLY A 109 14.61 -32.72 -2.54
N PHE A 110 15.69 -32.77 -1.77
CA PHE A 110 16.71 -33.82 -1.94
C PHE A 110 16.14 -35.16 -1.46
N ARG A 111 15.33 -35.82 -2.28
CA ARG A 111 15.09 -37.26 -2.14
C ARG A 111 16.43 -37.97 -2.33
N THR A 112 17.07 -38.33 -1.22
CA THR A 112 18.16 -39.30 -1.24
C THR A 112 17.67 -40.55 -1.95
N PRO A 113 18.39 -41.08 -2.96
CA PRO A 113 18.14 -42.43 -3.42
C PRO A 113 18.25 -43.34 -2.20
N SER A 114 17.26 -44.19 -1.97
CA SER A 114 17.28 -45.14 -0.85
C SER A 114 18.41 -46.13 -1.07
N SER A 115 19.59 -45.80 -0.53
CA SER A 115 20.82 -46.54 -0.72
C SER A 115 20.67 -47.93 -0.09
N SER A 116 20.58 -48.95 -0.94
CA SER A 116 20.73 -50.34 -0.54
C SER A 116 22.13 -50.53 0.07
N ILE A 117 22.20 -50.55 1.38
CA ILE A 117 23.43 -50.88 2.12
C ILE A 117 23.27 -52.31 2.61
N HIS A 118 24.06 -53.20 2.02
CA HIS A 118 24.38 -54.50 2.62
C HIS A 118 25.19 -54.24 3.89
N GLU A 119 24.81 -54.88 5.00
CA GLU A 119 25.73 -55.17 6.09
C GLU A 119 25.98 -56.68 6.07
N ASP A 120 27.21 -57.08 5.77
CA ASP A 120 27.69 -58.47 5.76
C ASP A 120 28.62 -58.72 6.96
N ASP A 121 28.82 -60.01 7.28
CA ASP A 121 29.86 -60.60 8.14
C ASP A 121 29.86 -60.35 9.66
N ALA A 122 29.29 -61.33 10.38
CA ALA A 122 29.95 -61.98 11.52
C ALA A 122 29.60 -63.48 11.56
N SER A 123 30.56 -64.36 11.88
CA SER A 123 30.55 -65.76 11.41
C SER A 123 30.29 -66.86 12.45
N THR A 124 29.63 -67.94 11.97
CA THR A 124 29.71 -69.36 12.40
C THR A 124 29.35 -69.79 13.83
N SER A 125 28.31 -70.65 13.97
CA SER A 125 28.35 -71.84 14.87
C SER A 125 27.26 -72.91 14.58
N THR A 126 27.69 -74.04 14.00
CA THR A 126 27.16 -75.44 14.06
C THR A 126 25.68 -75.83 14.38
N ALA A 127 25.20 -76.80 13.58
CA ALA A 127 24.41 -78.01 13.94
C ALA A 127 22.86 -78.02 13.90
N ASP A 128 22.35 -78.85 12.97
CA ASP A 128 21.15 -79.72 12.94
C ASP A 128 19.94 -79.50 13.88
N LEU A 129 18.72 -79.49 13.31
CA LEU A 129 17.89 -80.73 13.22
C LEU A 129 16.56 -80.58 12.40
N SER A 130 16.49 -81.30 11.29
CA SER A 130 15.34 -82.11 10.78
C SER A 130 13.86 -81.61 10.80
N SER A 131 13.28 -81.56 9.57
CA SER A 131 12.12 -82.38 9.09
C SER A 131 10.71 -81.79 8.87
N VAL A 132 10.04 -82.34 7.83
CA VAL A 132 8.60 -82.33 7.43
C VAL A 132 7.97 -80.94 7.13
N ALA A 133 7.47 -80.55 5.94
CA ALA A 133 6.96 -81.17 4.69
C ALA A 133 5.42 -81.36 4.57
N LEU A 134 4.92 -81.37 3.32
CA LEU A 134 3.50 -81.36 2.86
C LEU A 134 2.81 -79.99 3.00
N SER A 135 2.18 -79.33 2.00
CA SER A 135 1.24 -79.74 0.90
C SER A 135 -0.19 -80.03 1.41
N GLU A 136 -1.29 -79.78 0.68
CA GLU A 136 -1.59 -79.47 -0.75
C GLU A 136 -2.34 -78.11 -0.91
N GLU A 137 -2.45 -77.45 -2.09
CA GLU A 137 -3.45 -77.60 -3.19
C GLU A 137 -4.93 -77.63 -2.71
N ASN A 138 -5.93 -76.94 -3.30
CA ASN A 138 -6.01 -76.02 -4.47
C ASN A 138 -7.21 -75.03 -4.26
N GLU A 139 -8.01 -74.43 -5.18
CA GLU A 139 -8.27 -74.57 -6.64
C GLU A 139 -8.90 -73.25 -7.24
N GLU A 140 -9.60 -73.36 -8.37
CA GLU A 140 -10.26 -72.32 -9.23
C GLU A 140 -11.75 -72.04 -8.83
N GLU A 141 -12.63 -71.23 -9.46
CA GLU A 141 -12.69 -70.34 -10.66
C GLU A 141 -13.92 -69.38 -10.52
N GLY A 142 -14.22 -68.49 -11.50
CA GLY A 142 -15.60 -67.96 -11.70
C GLY A 142 -15.81 -66.49 -12.14
N GLU A 143 -16.27 -66.29 -13.39
CA GLU A 143 -16.57 -65.02 -14.09
C GLU A 143 -17.83 -64.23 -13.61
N GLY A 144 -18.06 -62.99 -14.11
CA GLY A 144 -19.45 -62.56 -14.41
C GLY A 144 -19.88 -61.07 -14.40
N ASN A 145 -19.67 -60.36 -15.53
CA ASN A 145 -20.55 -59.32 -16.15
C ASN A 145 -20.92 -57.95 -15.51
N GLU A 146 -20.95 -56.96 -16.42
CA GLU A 146 -21.59 -55.63 -16.43
C GLU A 146 -23.14 -55.72 -16.68
N PRO A 147 -23.99 -54.66 -16.53
CA PRO A 147 -23.97 -53.45 -17.38
C PRO A 147 -24.54 -52.12 -16.79
N GLN A 148 -24.70 -51.12 -17.67
CA GLN A 148 -25.35 -49.79 -17.51
C GLN A 148 -26.90 -49.92 -17.26
N ASP A 149 -27.73 -48.90 -16.95
CA ASP A 149 -27.90 -47.61 -17.66
C ASP A 149 -28.86 -46.57 -16.99
N ASP A 150 -28.68 -45.29 -17.36
CA ASP A 150 -29.56 -44.07 -17.44
C ASP A 150 -30.63 -43.59 -16.41
N ARG A 151 -30.92 -42.26 -16.49
CA ARG A 151 -32.19 -41.48 -16.27
C ARG A 151 -32.64 -40.82 -14.93
N THR A 152 -32.30 -39.52 -14.81
CA THR A 152 -33.18 -38.31 -14.70
C THR A 152 -34.40 -38.21 -13.74
N SER A 153 -34.54 -37.10 -13.00
CA SER A 153 -35.46 -35.94 -13.28
C SER A 153 -35.83 -35.06 -12.07
N GLU A 154 -36.35 -33.84 -12.33
CA GLU A 154 -36.52 -32.72 -11.37
C GLU A 154 -37.87 -32.71 -10.59
N ARG A 155 -37.92 -32.03 -9.42
CA ARG A 155 -38.84 -30.88 -9.16
C ARG A 155 -38.80 -30.22 -7.76
N ASP A 156 -38.94 -28.89 -7.77
CA ASP A 156 -39.53 -27.98 -6.75
C ASP A 156 -41.06 -27.80 -7.02
N PRO A 157 -41.90 -26.94 -6.36
CA PRO A 157 -41.59 -25.83 -5.43
C PRO A 157 -42.61 -25.50 -4.28
N ASP A 158 -42.37 -24.35 -3.61
CA ASP A 158 -43.29 -23.37 -2.97
C ASP A 158 -44.29 -23.73 -1.84
N THR A 159 -44.25 -22.95 -0.73
CA THR A 159 -45.44 -22.27 -0.15
C THR A 159 -45.08 -21.07 0.76
N GLU A 160 -46.08 -20.30 1.24
CA GLU A 160 -45.96 -18.89 1.68
C GLU A 160 -46.26 -18.57 3.17
N SER A 161 -45.71 -17.43 3.63
CA SER A 161 -46.29 -16.35 4.50
C SER A 161 -46.95 -16.64 5.88
N LEU A 162 -46.56 -15.85 6.90
CA LEU A 162 -47.38 -14.81 7.59
C LEU A 162 -46.82 -14.38 8.98
N GLU A 163 -46.96 -13.08 9.32
CA GLU A 163 -46.90 -12.52 10.70
C GLU A 163 -48.35 -12.22 11.19
N PRO A 164 -48.58 -11.93 12.50
CA PRO A 164 -48.65 -10.51 12.91
C PRO A 164 -48.21 -10.19 14.37
N GLU A 165 -48.39 -8.92 14.76
CA GLU A 165 -48.04 -8.24 16.00
C GLU A 165 -48.94 -8.56 17.22
N ASP A 166 -48.51 -8.18 18.44
CA ASP A 166 -49.42 -7.76 19.55
C ASP A 166 -48.71 -6.76 20.52
N GLU A 167 -49.48 -5.96 21.26
CA GLU A 167 -49.01 -4.86 22.13
C GLU A 167 -48.71 -5.27 23.60
N GLY A 168 -47.93 -4.44 24.31
CA GLY A 168 -47.45 -4.73 25.67
C GLY A 168 -48.27 -4.11 26.82
N ARG A 169 -47.84 -4.35 28.07
CA ARG A 169 -48.43 -3.71 29.27
C ARG A 169 -47.46 -3.51 30.43
N TYR A 170 -47.66 -2.41 31.15
CA TYR A 170 -47.06 -2.00 32.44
C TYR A 170 -47.20 -3.10 33.53
N ARG A 171 -46.45 -3.11 34.67
CA ARG A 171 -46.07 -1.96 35.51
C ARG A 171 -45.04 -2.31 36.63
N GLU A 172 -44.31 -1.29 37.10
CA GLU A 172 -43.63 -1.07 38.41
C GLU A 172 -43.29 -2.26 39.36
N GLY A 173 -42.04 -2.35 39.83
CA GLY A 173 -41.65 -3.30 40.90
C GLY A 173 -40.19 -3.26 41.39
N GLU A 174 -39.85 -2.25 42.21
CA GLU A 174 -38.79 -2.21 43.26
C GLU A 174 -37.30 -2.55 42.95
N ASN A 175 -36.40 -2.03 43.79
CA ASN A 175 -34.93 -2.17 43.68
C ASN A 175 -34.33 -2.54 45.05
N PRO A 176 -33.56 -3.63 45.14
CA PRO A 176 -32.55 -3.80 46.19
C PRO A 176 -31.14 -4.11 45.64
N GLU A 177 -30.15 -4.01 46.53
CA GLU A 177 -28.73 -3.88 46.22
C GLU A 177 -27.99 -5.17 45.83
N SER A 178 -26.94 -4.99 45.02
CA SER A 178 -25.69 -5.77 44.99
C SER A 178 -25.70 -7.27 44.63
N GLN A 179 -25.17 -7.59 43.43
CA GLN A 179 -24.03 -8.52 43.24
C GLN A 179 -23.63 -8.54 41.75
N ASP A 180 -22.33 -8.67 41.48
CA ASP A 180 -21.80 -8.88 40.13
C ASP A 180 -22.00 -10.34 39.67
N PRO A 181 -22.43 -10.57 38.42
CA PRO A 181 -22.19 -11.83 37.74
C PRO A 181 -21.44 -11.68 36.40
N GLU A 182 -20.66 -12.72 36.14
CA GLU A 182 -19.69 -12.93 35.08
C GLU A 182 -20.18 -12.68 33.63
N ASN A 183 -19.24 -12.27 32.76
CA ASN A 183 -19.44 -12.07 31.32
C ASN A 183 -19.51 -13.41 30.55
N PRO A 184 -20.63 -13.73 29.85
CA PRO A 184 -20.75 -14.96 29.07
C PRO A 184 -20.17 -14.80 27.64
N GLU A 185 -18.98 -15.35 27.39
CA GLU A 185 -18.45 -15.44 26.02
C GLU A 185 -19.18 -16.50 25.18
N SER A 186 -19.79 -16.07 24.07
CA SER A 186 -20.12 -16.94 22.94
C SER A 186 -20.20 -16.09 21.64
N GLY A 187 -19.85 -16.61 20.46
CA GLY A 187 -19.20 -17.89 20.19
C GLY A 187 -18.97 -18.08 18.68
N PHE A 188 -17.77 -17.78 18.19
CA PHE A 188 -17.39 -18.02 16.78
C PHE A 188 -16.26 -19.03 16.70
N GLN A 189 -16.59 -20.27 16.28
CA GLN A 189 -15.58 -21.30 16.03
C GLN A 189 -14.81 -20.96 14.75
N GLN A 190 -13.49 -20.79 14.88
CA GLN A 190 -12.55 -20.86 13.76
C GLN A 190 -11.94 -22.27 13.73
N ASN A 191 -11.88 -22.87 12.54
CA ASN A 191 -11.26 -24.18 12.35
C ASN A 191 -9.80 -24.14 12.77
N ARG A 192 -9.43 -24.92 13.79
CA ARG A 192 -8.02 -25.22 14.07
C ARG A 192 -7.54 -26.30 13.11
N THR A 193 -6.58 -25.96 12.25
CA THR A 193 -5.51 -26.91 11.95
C THR A 193 -4.64 -27.05 13.20
N GLU A 194 -4.24 -28.28 13.54
CA GLU A 194 -3.35 -28.52 14.68
C GLU A 194 -1.89 -28.39 14.23
N GLU A 195 -1.15 -27.50 14.89
CA GLU A 195 0.30 -27.31 14.72
C GLU A 195 1.01 -27.49 16.06
N GLY A 196 2.29 -27.86 16.02
CA GLY A 196 3.09 -28.19 17.20
C GLY A 196 3.38 -27.01 18.15
N PRO A 197 4.03 -27.29 19.30
CA PRO A 197 4.35 -26.26 20.27
C PRO A 197 5.31 -25.20 19.71
N PRO A 198 5.21 -23.92 20.12
CA PRO A 198 6.03 -22.85 19.55
C PRO A 198 7.52 -23.00 19.86
N ALA A 199 8.37 -22.63 18.91
CA ALA A 199 9.78 -22.37 19.19
C ALA A 199 9.91 -21.18 20.17
N GLU A 200 10.63 -21.38 21.27
CA GLU A 200 10.77 -20.35 22.31
C GLU A 200 11.53 -19.11 21.83
N GLY A 201 11.02 -17.93 22.18
CA GLY A 201 11.68 -16.64 21.93
C GLY A 201 11.32 -15.92 20.63
N GLU A 202 10.55 -16.52 19.71
CA GLU A 202 10.22 -15.85 18.44
C GLU A 202 9.25 -14.66 18.62
N PRO A 203 9.58 -13.44 18.14
CA PRO A 203 8.70 -12.28 18.28
C PRO A 203 7.36 -12.44 17.55
N LYS A 204 6.24 -12.12 18.23
CA LYS A 204 4.87 -12.21 17.67
C LYS A 204 4.69 -11.55 16.30
N LEU A 205 5.42 -10.45 16.01
CA LEU A 205 5.43 -9.80 14.71
C LEU A 205 6.10 -10.64 13.61
N TYR A 206 7.17 -11.36 13.94
CA TYR A 206 7.87 -12.25 13.02
C TYR A 206 7.02 -13.48 12.70
N ARG A 207 6.39 -14.09 13.72
CA ARG A 207 5.42 -15.18 13.53
C ARG A 207 4.26 -14.79 12.63
N ILE A 208 3.66 -13.61 12.85
CA ILE A 208 2.59 -13.07 11.98
C ILE A 208 3.12 -12.79 10.57
N LYS A 209 4.37 -12.34 10.41
CA LYS A 209 4.98 -12.15 9.09
C LYS A 209 5.17 -13.48 8.35
N ARG A 210 5.67 -14.54 9.00
CA ARG A 210 5.76 -15.89 8.42
C ARG A 210 4.38 -16.41 8.04
N GLN A 211 3.40 -16.33 8.96
CA GLN A 211 2.01 -16.76 8.72
C GLN A 211 1.25 -15.95 7.65
N LEU A 212 1.78 -14.81 7.19
CA LEU A 212 1.29 -14.03 6.05
C LEU A 212 2.11 -14.23 4.75
N MET A 213 3.20 -15.01 4.82
CA MET A 213 4.10 -15.31 3.70
C MET A 213 4.16 -16.81 3.36
N SER A 214 3.66 -17.69 4.25
CA SER A 214 3.63 -19.14 4.04
C SER A 214 2.67 -19.57 2.93
N LYS A 215 1.63 -18.78 2.63
CA LYS A 215 0.84 -18.96 1.41
C LYS A 215 1.49 -18.20 0.25
N PRO A 216 1.86 -18.87 -0.86
CA PRO A 216 2.41 -18.19 -2.01
C PRO A 216 1.42 -17.17 -2.60
N MET A 217 1.97 -16.08 -3.12
CA MET A 217 1.23 -15.01 -3.79
C MET A 217 1.28 -15.21 -5.30
N GLU A 218 0.09 -15.17 -5.92
CA GLU A 218 -0.06 -15.12 -7.37
C GLU A 218 0.78 -13.99 -7.99
N PRO A 219 1.46 -14.24 -9.12
CA PRO A 219 2.11 -13.22 -9.95
C PRO A 219 1.21 -12.00 -10.19
N LYS A 220 1.68 -10.80 -9.83
CA LYS A 220 0.97 -9.59 -10.23
C LYS A 220 1.34 -9.22 -11.65
N ARG A 221 0.39 -9.43 -12.57
CA ARG A 221 0.54 -9.07 -13.98
C ARG A 221 0.84 -7.58 -14.19
N TRP A 222 1.78 -7.32 -15.11
CA TRP A 222 2.21 -5.98 -15.52
C TRP A 222 2.03 -5.80 -17.03
N ASP A 223 1.23 -4.82 -17.45
CA ASP A 223 0.87 -4.66 -18.87
C ASP A 223 2.10 -4.35 -19.76
N PHE A 224 3.08 -3.59 -19.23
CA PHE A 224 4.32 -3.28 -19.96
C PHE A 224 5.28 -4.48 -20.12
N LEU A 225 5.04 -5.60 -19.42
CA LEU A 225 5.84 -6.85 -19.52
C LEU A 225 5.07 -8.01 -20.17
N ALA A 226 3.75 -7.91 -20.31
CA ALA A 226 2.90 -8.98 -20.84
C ALA A 226 3.39 -9.58 -22.17
N ASN A 227 4.01 -8.78 -23.04
CA ASN A 227 4.44 -9.18 -24.39
C ASN A 227 5.97 -9.16 -24.63
N VAL A 228 6.81 -9.02 -23.60
CA VAL A 228 8.28 -8.97 -23.80
C VAL A 228 8.93 -10.36 -23.86
N THR A 229 10.11 -10.48 -24.49
CA THR A 229 10.91 -11.72 -24.41
C THR A 229 11.56 -11.85 -23.03
N HIS A 230 11.92 -13.07 -22.62
CA HIS A 230 12.67 -13.30 -21.38
C HIS A 230 13.98 -12.49 -21.38
N GLU A 231 14.72 -12.49 -22.49
CA GLU A 231 15.95 -11.71 -22.68
C GLU A 231 15.75 -10.20 -22.47
N TYR A 232 14.63 -9.64 -22.96
CA TYR A 232 14.30 -8.23 -22.78
C TYR A 232 13.83 -7.95 -21.35
N PHE A 233 13.11 -8.87 -20.70
CA PHE A 233 12.84 -8.78 -19.27
C PHE A 233 14.16 -8.72 -18.48
N GLN A 234 15.15 -9.57 -18.75
CA GLN A 234 16.45 -9.52 -18.05
C GLN A 234 17.19 -8.18 -18.25
N GLN A 235 17.05 -7.54 -19.42
CA GLN A 235 17.58 -6.19 -19.69
C GLN A 235 16.84 -5.07 -18.94
N LEU A 236 15.57 -5.28 -18.56
CA LEU A 236 14.77 -4.36 -17.75
C LEU A 236 14.87 -4.65 -16.24
N ALA A 237 15.02 -5.91 -15.85
CA ALA A 237 14.90 -6.41 -14.48
C ALA A 237 15.82 -5.67 -13.48
N THR A 238 16.98 -5.19 -13.94
CA THR A 238 17.98 -4.48 -13.14
C THR A 238 17.92 -2.95 -13.25
N ARG A 239 17.06 -2.37 -14.09
CA ARG A 239 16.85 -0.92 -14.18
C ARG A 239 15.98 -0.42 -13.03
N GLN A 240 16.24 0.79 -12.54
CA GLN A 240 15.39 1.42 -11.52
C GLN A 240 14.08 1.90 -12.18
N LEU A 241 12.98 1.92 -11.42
CA LEU A 241 11.69 2.40 -11.93
C LEU A 241 11.78 3.82 -12.53
N ILE A 242 12.62 4.67 -11.95
CA ILE A 242 12.89 6.03 -12.44
C ILE A 242 13.46 6.08 -13.87
N ASP A 243 14.24 5.07 -14.28
CA ASP A 243 14.86 4.97 -15.62
C ASP A 243 13.85 4.60 -16.74
N LEU A 244 12.64 4.19 -16.32
CA LEU A 244 11.53 3.83 -17.20
C LEU A 244 10.63 5.03 -17.53
N ILE A 245 10.71 6.12 -16.74
CA ILE A 245 9.95 7.36 -16.92
C ILE A 245 10.66 8.22 -17.97
N ARG A 246 9.95 8.64 -19.03
CA ARG A 246 10.55 9.28 -20.22
C ARG A 246 9.65 10.37 -20.79
N GLU A 247 10.28 11.38 -21.41
CA GLU A 247 9.56 12.41 -22.16
C GLU A 247 8.70 11.77 -23.27
N GLY A 248 7.50 12.30 -23.48
CA GLY A 248 6.58 11.83 -24.51
C GLY A 248 5.85 10.53 -24.16
N GLN A 249 6.03 9.99 -22.94
CA GLN A 249 5.09 9.04 -22.35
C GLN A 249 3.82 9.75 -21.85
N TYR A 250 2.76 8.97 -21.70
CA TYR A 250 1.44 9.40 -21.24
C TYR A 250 1.02 8.66 -19.97
N PHE A 251 0.18 9.29 -19.14
CA PHE A 251 -0.50 8.65 -18.03
C PHE A 251 -1.78 9.42 -17.68
N GLU A 252 -2.55 8.92 -16.71
CA GLU A 252 -3.80 9.55 -16.26
C GLU A 252 -3.61 10.28 -14.93
N VAL A 253 -4.16 11.48 -14.79
CA VAL A 253 -4.15 12.25 -13.55
C VAL A 253 -5.56 12.72 -13.19
N GLN A 254 -5.99 12.44 -11.96
CA GLN A 254 -7.23 12.99 -11.40
C GLN A 254 -7.07 14.51 -11.19
N ASP A 255 -8.13 15.27 -11.42
CA ASP A 255 -8.12 16.71 -11.16
C ASP A 255 -7.95 17.04 -9.66
N ARG A 256 -7.52 18.28 -9.37
CA ARG A 256 -7.36 18.79 -8.00
C ARG A 256 -8.65 19.30 -7.37
N THR A 257 -9.68 19.59 -8.17
CA THR A 257 -10.96 20.18 -7.75
C THR A 257 -12.18 19.26 -7.96
N ASP A 258 -12.07 18.24 -8.82
CA ASP A 258 -12.99 17.11 -8.88
C ASP A 258 -12.23 15.77 -9.01
N PRO A 259 -12.16 14.93 -7.96
CA PRO A 259 -11.45 13.66 -8.04
C PRO A 259 -12.12 12.66 -9.00
N LEU A 260 -13.35 12.91 -9.44
CA LEU A 260 -14.04 12.09 -10.44
C LEU A 260 -13.71 12.52 -11.88
N THR A 261 -13.01 13.63 -12.11
CA THR A 261 -12.54 14.04 -13.45
C THR A 261 -11.09 13.60 -13.64
N VAL A 262 -10.80 12.96 -14.77
CA VAL A 262 -9.47 12.44 -15.13
C VAL A 262 -8.97 13.07 -16.42
N TYR A 263 -7.73 13.54 -16.40
CA TYR A 263 -7.00 14.03 -17.57
C TYR A 263 -5.94 13.02 -18.01
N ILE A 264 -5.84 12.78 -19.31
CA ILE A 264 -4.72 12.11 -19.95
C ILE A 264 -3.66 13.18 -20.18
N VAL A 265 -2.46 12.97 -19.63
CA VAL A 265 -1.36 13.95 -19.64
C VAL A 265 -0.09 13.37 -20.23
N CYS A 266 0.73 14.22 -20.86
CA CYS A 266 1.99 13.83 -21.50
C CYS A 266 3.19 14.43 -20.77
N ILE A 267 4.20 13.60 -20.45
CA ILE A 267 5.43 14.02 -19.76
C ILE A 267 6.28 14.90 -20.68
N LYS A 268 6.71 16.06 -20.17
CA LYS A 268 7.56 17.04 -20.87
C LYS A 268 8.90 17.29 -20.21
N GLU A 269 8.96 17.37 -18.89
CA GLU A 269 10.22 17.54 -18.15
C GLU A 269 10.20 16.66 -16.89
N ILE A 270 11.35 16.11 -16.48
CA ILE A 270 11.48 15.11 -15.41
C ILE A 270 12.52 15.57 -14.38
N TYR A 271 12.16 15.54 -13.11
CA TYR A 271 12.94 16.04 -11.97
C TYR A 271 12.86 15.06 -10.80
N GLY A 272 13.71 14.02 -10.80
CA GLY A 272 13.83 13.09 -9.66
C GLY A 272 12.57 12.26 -9.33
N GLY A 273 11.60 12.17 -10.26
CA GLY A 273 10.29 11.55 -10.02
C GLY A 273 9.14 12.56 -9.90
N VAL A 274 9.43 13.85 -9.79
CA VAL A 274 8.48 14.89 -10.18
C VAL A 274 8.49 15.01 -11.70
N VAL A 275 7.30 15.16 -12.29
CA VAL A 275 7.13 15.40 -13.73
C VAL A 275 6.36 16.69 -13.95
N LYS A 276 6.81 17.46 -14.94
CA LYS A 276 6.02 18.51 -15.57
C LYS A 276 5.35 17.89 -16.78
N VAL A 277 4.03 17.99 -16.81
CA VAL A 277 3.19 17.38 -17.83
C VAL A 277 2.41 18.46 -18.57
N VAL A 278 2.04 18.17 -19.82
CA VAL A 278 1.06 18.97 -20.57
C VAL A 278 -0.26 18.21 -20.63
N HIS A 279 -1.36 18.92 -20.43
CA HIS A 279 -2.71 18.49 -20.78
C HIS A 279 -2.87 18.69 -22.30
N PRO A 280 -2.84 17.63 -23.13
CA PRO A 280 -2.60 17.80 -24.57
C PRO A 280 -3.74 18.50 -25.32
N ALA A 281 -4.96 18.47 -24.76
CA ALA A 281 -6.14 19.11 -25.33
C ALA A 281 -6.19 20.64 -25.10
N THR A 282 -5.74 21.12 -23.94
CA THR A 282 -5.74 22.55 -23.55
C THR A 282 -4.39 23.24 -23.74
N ALA A 283 -3.32 22.46 -23.95
CA ALA A 283 -1.91 22.88 -23.87
C ALA A 283 -1.50 23.52 -22.53
N THR A 284 -2.28 23.33 -21.45
CA THR A 284 -1.91 23.78 -20.09
C THR A 284 -0.91 22.82 -19.45
N PHE A 285 -0.10 23.33 -18.51
CA PHE A 285 0.92 22.54 -17.82
C PHE A 285 0.57 22.31 -16.34
N GLU A 286 0.83 21.11 -15.84
CA GLU A 286 0.81 20.77 -14.42
C GLU A 286 2.20 20.25 -14.00
N VAL A 287 2.59 20.50 -12.74
CA VAL A 287 3.75 19.84 -12.10
C VAL A 287 3.24 18.94 -10.97
N VAL A 288 3.61 17.66 -11.02
CA VAL A 288 3.10 16.61 -10.11
C VAL A 288 4.17 15.55 -9.82
N LEU A 289 4.20 15.03 -8.59
CA LEU A 289 4.98 13.84 -8.25
C LEU A 289 4.33 12.62 -8.91
N ILE A 290 5.06 11.85 -9.72
CA ILE A 290 4.46 10.76 -10.52
C ILE A 290 3.89 9.61 -9.69
N THR A 291 4.37 9.48 -8.44
CA THR A 291 3.86 8.52 -7.44
C THR A 291 2.73 9.11 -6.57
N SER A 292 2.21 10.30 -6.91
CA SER A 292 1.00 10.85 -6.29
C SER A 292 -0.18 9.91 -6.50
N GLU A 293 -1.03 9.79 -5.49
CA GLU A 293 -2.27 9.00 -5.52
C GLU A 293 -3.34 9.50 -6.50
N ARG A 294 -3.12 10.65 -7.16
CA ARG A 294 -3.90 11.10 -8.33
C ARG A 294 -3.41 10.54 -9.65
N CYS A 295 -2.20 9.97 -9.71
CA CYS A 295 -1.53 9.56 -10.94
C CYS A 295 -1.70 8.05 -11.16
N HIS A 296 -2.18 7.67 -12.35
CA HIS A 296 -2.63 6.32 -12.67
C HIS A 296 -2.17 5.85 -14.06
N ARG A 297 -2.17 4.54 -14.27
CA ARG A 297 -1.88 3.92 -15.58
C ARG A 297 -2.94 4.31 -16.62
N VAL A 298 -2.55 4.29 -17.89
CA VAL A 298 -3.50 4.45 -19.01
C VAL A 298 -4.54 3.32 -18.98
N GLY A 299 -5.82 3.67 -19.10
CA GLY A 299 -6.98 2.79 -18.94
C GLY A 299 -7.61 2.78 -17.54
N TRP A 300 -7.02 3.45 -16.54
CA TRP A 300 -7.52 3.40 -15.15
C TRP A 300 -8.92 4.00 -15.00
N CYS A 301 -9.20 5.16 -15.62
CA CYS A 301 -10.53 5.77 -15.60
C CYS A 301 -11.62 4.87 -16.22
N LEU A 302 -11.26 4.00 -17.19
CA LEU A 302 -12.18 3.03 -17.77
C LEU A 302 -12.35 1.77 -16.91
N SER A 303 -11.37 1.43 -16.08
CA SER A 303 -11.45 0.28 -15.15
C SER A 303 -12.50 0.46 -14.05
N GLN A 304 -12.90 1.70 -13.75
CA GLN A 304 -13.78 2.07 -12.63
C GLN A 304 -13.31 1.58 -11.24
N GLU A 305 -11.99 1.32 -11.08
CA GLU A 305 -11.34 1.07 -9.77
C GLU A 305 -11.69 2.16 -8.73
N CYS A 306 -11.90 3.40 -9.18
CA CYS A 306 -12.62 4.43 -8.44
C CYS A 306 -13.95 4.72 -9.14
N GLN A 307 -15.06 4.45 -8.45
CA GLN A 307 -16.42 4.59 -8.98
C GLN A 307 -16.73 6.02 -9.43
N LYS A 308 -17.46 6.16 -10.55
CA LYS A 308 -17.92 7.42 -11.17
C LYS A 308 -16.81 8.28 -11.78
N THR A 309 -15.59 7.75 -11.93
CA THR A 309 -14.51 8.45 -12.66
C THR A 309 -14.87 8.60 -14.14
N ARG A 310 -14.55 9.75 -14.73
CA ARG A 310 -14.79 10.08 -16.14
C ARG A 310 -13.62 10.90 -16.69
N TYR A 311 -13.30 10.72 -17.96
CA TYR A 311 -12.36 11.64 -18.61
C TYR A 311 -12.96 13.05 -18.70
N ALA A 312 -12.11 14.07 -18.64
CA ALA A 312 -12.49 15.39 -19.12
C ALA A 312 -12.88 15.29 -20.62
N PRO A 313 -13.94 15.97 -21.11
CA PRO A 313 -14.50 15.73 -22.45
C PRO A 313 -13.50 16.00 -23.60
N ASP A 314 -12.61 16.96 -23.39
CA ASP A 314 -11.52 17.35 -24.28
C ASP A 314 -10.33 16.38 -24.21
N SER A 315 -10.16 15.69 -23.08
CA SER A 315 -9.09 14.72 -22.85
C SER A 315 -9.37 13.34 -23.46
N GLN A 316 -10.63 12.90 -23.55
CA GLN A 316 -10.99 11.55 -23.99
C GLN A 316 -10.39 11.14 -25.36
N PRO A 317 -10.31 12.00 -26.39
CA PRO A 317 -9.72 11.65 -27.70
C PRO A 317 -8.24 11.23 -27.65
N TRP A 318 -7.50 11.58 -26.59
CA TRP A 318 -6.07 11.27 -26.46
C TRP A 318 -5.77 9.84 -26.00
N LEU A 319 -6.80 9.04 -25.65
CA LEU A 319 -6.63 7.69 -25.12
C LEU A 319 -5.86 6.74 -26.07
N GLU A 320 -6.19 6.75 -27.36
CA GLU A 320 -5.50 5.88 -28.33
C GLU A 320 -4.03 6.28 -28.54
N GLN A 321 -3.71 7.58 -28.42
CA GLN A 321 -2.32 8.03 -28.45
C GLN A 321 -1.58 7.69 -27.15
N ALA A 322 -2.25 7.76 -26.00
CA ALA A 322 -1.67 7.38 -24.72
C ALA A 322 -1.33 5.89 -24.65
N LYS A 323 -2.17 5.01 -25.22
CA LYS A 323 -1.91 3.57 -25.36
C LYS A 323 -0.67 3.22 -26.20
N ILE A 324 -0.24 4.10 -27.12
CA ILE A 324 0.97 3.88 -27.94
C ILE A 324 2.26 4.16 -27.15
N LYS A 325 2.22 5.09 -26.18
CA LYS A 325 3.36 5.44 -25.32
C LYS A 325 2.95 5.58 -23.85
N PRO A 326 2.45 4.53 -23.19
CA PRO A 326 2.12 4.60 -21.78
C PRO A 326 3.38 4.73 -20.94
N THR A 327 3.26 5.43 -19.82
CA THR A 327 4.17 5.28 -18.68
C THR A 327 3.88 3.90 -18.06
N PRO A 328 4.88 3.06 -17.76
CA PRO A 328 4.67 1.73 -17.21
C PRO A 328 3.77 1.72 -15.96
N ASP A 329 2.83 0.78 -15.91
CA ASP A 329 1.83 0.65 -14.85
C ASP A 329 2.45 0.38 -13.47
N ILE A 330 3.65 -0.19 -13.44
CA ILE A 330 4.50 -0.40 -12.25
C ILE A 330 4.89 0.87 -11.49
N ILE A 331 4.83 2.04 -12.14
CA ILE A 331 5.13 3.34 -11.51
C ILE A 331 4.00 3.78 -10.56
N PHE A 332 2.75 3.45 -10.85
CA PHE A 332 1.56 3.97 -10.16
C PHE A 332 1.13 3.15 -8.93
N GLU A 333 1.97 2.22 -8.48
CA GLU A 333 1.69 1.28 -7.39
C GLU A 333 2.28 1.71 -6.03
N PHE A 334 2.70 2.98 -5.92
CA PHE A 334 3.18 3.54 -4.66
C PHE A 334 2.03 3.84 -3.67
N SER A 335 0.95 4.47 -4.12
CA SER A 335 -0.20 4.83 -3.27
C SER A 335 -1.53 4.57 -3.95
N LYS A 336 -2.20 3.47 -3.55
CA LYS A 336 -3.63 3.23 -3.84
C LYS A 336 -4.53 3.71 -2.71
N ILE A 337 -5.64 4.35 -3.05
CA ILE A 337 -6.63 4.86 -2.09
C ILE A 337 -7.69 3.78 -1.82
N GLY A 338 -7.56 3.07 -0.69
CA GLY A 338 -8.55 2.08 -0.26
C GLY A 338 -9.73 2.70 0.49
N ASN A 339 -10.88 2.00 0.45
CA ASN A 339 -12.19 2.49 0.90
C ASN A 339 -12.23 2.96 2.36
N HIS A 340 -13.09 3.93 2.67
CA HIS A 340 -13.29 4.50 4.01
C HIS A 340 -14.71 4.32 4.56
N LYS A 341 -14.94 4.81 5.79
CA LYS A 341 -16.26 4.95 6.44
C LYS A 341 -16.39 6.30 7.17
N PHE A 342 -15.87 7.38 6.56
CA PHE A 342 -16.19 8.75 7.00
C PHE A 342 -17.59 9.11 6.53
N GLU A 343 -18.35 9.84 7.35
CA GLU A 343 -19.75 10.21 7.12
C GLU A 343 -19.94 11.71 7.38
N THR A 344 -20.90 12.32 6.70
CA THR A 344 -21.22 13.75 6.86
C THR A 344 -21.61 14.08 8.30
N GLY A 345 -21.04 15.17 8.85
CA GLY A 345 -21.23 15.57 10.24
C GLY A 345 -20.21 14.98 11.23
N MET A 346 -19.28 14.12 10.78
CA MET A 346 -18.14 13.69 11.60
C MET A 346 -17.11 14.83 11.76
N MET A 347 -16.78 15.17 13.00
CA MET A 347 -15.76 16.16 13.36
C MET A 347 -14.33 15.59 13.26
N VAL A 348 -13.40 16.46 12.87
CA VAL A 348 -11.95 16.18 12.73
C VAL A 348 -11.13 17.38 13.21
N GLU A 349 -9.85 17.15 13.50
CA GLU A 349 -8.85 18.23 13.53
C GLU A 349 -8.09 18.26 12.21
N MET A 350 -7.69 19.45 11.74
CA MET A 350 -7.02 19.62 10.46
C MET A 350 -5.86 20.60 10.57
N LEU A 351 -4.69 20.18 10.08
CA LEU A 351 -3.58 21.09 9.77
C LEU A 351 -3.97 21.90 8.53
N ASP A 352 -3.84 23.23 8.63
CA ASP A 352 -4.01 24.11 7.49
C ASP A 352 -2.98 23.82 6.39
N TYR A 353 -3.42 23.20 5.30
CA TYR A 353 -2.57 22.86 4.16
C TYR A 353 -2.08 24.09 3.35
N ARG A 354 -2.73 25.25 3.47
CA ARG A 354 -2.30 26.50 2.82
C ARG A 354 -1.15 27.14 3.57
N THR A 355 -1.43 27.71 4.76
CA THR A 355 -0.39 28.43 5.52
C THR A 355 0.61 27.48 6.15
N ARG A 356 0.20 26.24 6.47
CA ARG A 356 1.03 25.24 7.16
C ARG A 356 1.54 25.74 8.52
N THR A 357 0.83 26.66 9.18
CA THR A 357 1.24 27.21 10.49
C THR A 357 0.45 26.65 11.68
N ALA A 358 -0.82 26.30 11.48
CA ALA A 358 -1.78 26.10 12.56
C ALA A 358 -2.76 24.95 12.29
N PHE A 359 -3.30 24.39 13.37
CA PHE A 359 -4.37 23.39 13.34
C PHE A 359 -5.70 24.07 13.68
N TYR A 360 -6.77 23.66 13.02
CA TYR A 360 -8.14 24.15 13.21
C TYR A 360 -9.11 22.97 13.38
N PRO A 361 -10.27 23.17 14.03
CA PRO A 361 -11.35 22.21 13.95
C PRO A 361 -11.92 22.17 12.53
N GLY A 362 -12.46 21.02 12.15
CA GLY A 362 -13.15 20.82 10.88
C GLY A 362 -14.18 19.70 10.98
N TYR A 363 -14.88 19.46 9.88
CA TYR A 363 -15.85 18.37 9.81
C TYR A 363 -16.03 17.87 8.38
N VAL A 364 -16.41 16.60 8.24
CA VAL A 364 -16.82 16.01 6.96
C VAL A 364 -18.14 16.66 6.56
N CYS A 365 -18.13 17.46 5.49
CA CYS A 365 -19.32 18.18 5.02
C CYS A 365 -20.08 17.45 3.91
N ASP A 366 -19.43 16.51 3.20
CA ASP A 366 -20.07 15.64 2.20
C ASP A 366 -19.22 14.38 1.91
N VAL A 367 -19.79 13.38 1.23
CA VAL A 367 -19.11 12.14 0.80
C VAL A 367 -19.33 11.88 -0.69
N ILE A 368 -18.25 11.87 -1.47
CA ILE A 368 -18.30 11.77 -2.94
C ILE A 368 -18.52 10.31 -3.39
N ASN A 369 -17.72 9.39 -2.83
CA ASN A 369 -17.80 7.95 -3.03
C ASN A 369 -17.05 7.23 -1.88
N ASN A 370 -16.82 5.91 -2.00
CA ASN A 370 -16.14 5.12 -0.96
C ASN A 370 -14.66 5.47 -0.75
N HIS A 371 -14.04 6.26 -1.63
CA HIS A 371 -12.62 6.64 -1.58
C HIS A 371 -12.42 8.10 -1.15
N TYR A 372 -13.35 8.99 -1.49
CA TYR A 372 -13.23 10.43 -1.31
C TYR A 372 -14.41 11.06 -0.56
N PHE A 373 -14.09 11.99 0.34
CA PHE A 373 -15.02 12.79 1.13
C PHE A 373 -14.55 14.25 1.18
N LEU A 374 -15.45 15.16 1.50
CA LEU A 374 -15.17 16.59 1.61
C LEU A 374 -15.05 16.99 3.08
N VAL A 375 -13.96 17.67 3.46
CA VAL A 375 -13.76 18.22 4.81
C VAL A 375 -13.78 19.74 4.73
N LYS A 376 -14.65 20.37 5.52
CA LYS A 376 -14.61 21.81 5.76
C LYS A 376 -13.65 22.12 6.92
N ILE A 377 -12.68 23.01 6.69
CA ILE A 377 -11.86 23.59 7.77
C ILE A 377 -12.56 24.84 8.30
N VAL A 378 -12.64 25.02 9.62
CA VAL A 378 -13.37 26.15 10.22
C VAL A 378 -12.40 27.07 10.94
N ARG A 379 -12.05 28.18 10.29
CA ARG A 379 -11.21 29.26 10.86
C ARG A 379 -12.03 30.41 11.44
N ASP A 380 -13.25 30.58 10.95
CA ASP A 380 -14.21 31.61 11.34
C ASP A 380 -15.60 30.96 11.39
N MET A 381 -16.37 31.22 12.45
CA MET A 381 -17.71 30.66 12.65
C MET A 381 -18.80 31.32 11.79
N GLN A 382 -18.49 32.47 11.18
CA GLN A 382 -19.40 33.25 10.35
C GLN A 382 -19.02 33.19 8.87
N ASN A 383 -17.72 33.14 8.53
CA ASN A 383 -17.27 33.24 7.14
C ASN A 383 -15.88 32.63 6.86
N ASP A 384 -15.79 31.30 6.79
CA ASP A 384 -14.75 30.60 6.02
C ASP A 384 -15.34 29.31 5.41
N ASP A 385 -15.34 29.22 4.08
CA ASP A 385 -16.00 28.16 3.30
C ASP A 385 -15.00 27.23 2.59
N GLU A 386 -13.75 27.17 3.06
CA GLU A 386 -12.73 26.27 2.49
C GLU A 386 -13.06 24.78 2.72
N VAL A 387 -13.48 24.13 1.63
CA VAL A 387 -13.77 22.70 1.56
C VAL A 387 -12.65 21.98 0.80
N VAL A 388 -12.11 20.93 1.41
CA VAL A 388 -10.93 20.21 0.91
C VAL A 388 -11.28 18.74 0.64
N ILE A 389 -10.98 18.29 -0.57
CA ILE A 389 -11.12 16.88 -0.99
C ILE A 389 -10.12 16.03 -0.19
N CYS A 390 -10.66 15.08 0.57
CA CYS A 390 -9.93 14.19 1.43
C CYS A 390 -10.17 12.73 1.06
N HIS A 391 -9.24 11.88 1.46
CA HIS A 391 -9.40 10.43 1.53
C HIS A 391 -8.68 9.93 2.78
N LYS A 392 -8.91 8.68 3.20
CA LYS A 392 -8.46 8.19 4.52
C LYS A 392 -6.95 8.19 4.76
N LYS A 393 -6.14 8.33 3.70
CA LYS A 393 -4.67 8.45 3.76
C LYS A 393 -4.20 9.91 3.79
N GLN A 394 -5.07 10.92 3.84
CA GLN A 394 -4.60 12.29 3.90
C GLN A 394 -3.89 12.59 5.23
N TYR A 395 -2.71 13.19 5.12
CA TYR A 395 -1.75 13.28 6.22
C TYR A 395 -1.88 14.55 7.08
N PHE A 396 -2.80 15.44 6.70
CA PHE A 396 -3.13 16.71 7.37
C PHE A 396 -4.48 16.70 8.10
N ILE A 397 -5.21 15.57 8.11
CA ILE A 397 -6.44 15.37 8.91
C ILE A 397 -6.18 14.40 10.06
N PHE A 398 -6.82 14.64 11.21
CA PHE A 398 -6.56 13.93 12.46
C PHE A 398 -7.86 13.71 13.26
N PRO A 399 -7.93 12.67 14.10
CA PRO A 399 -9.04 12.51 15.05
C PRO A 399 -9.04 13.64 16.09
N CYS A 400 -10.23 13.97 16.60
CA CYS A 400 -10.39 14.96 17.67
C CYS A 400 -9.51 14.63 18.90
N GLY A 401 -9.02 15.66 19.56
CA GLY A 401 -8.05 15.56 20.65
C GLY A 401 -6.64 15.17 20.20
N PHE A 402 -6.31 15.18 18.90
CA PHE A 402 -4.94 14.94 18.44
C PHE A 402 -3.99 16.04 18.93
N CYS A 403 -4.36 17.31 18.79
CA CYS A 403 -3.53 18.44 19.19
C CYS A 403 -3.23 18.41 20.70
N GLN A 404 -4.28 18.24 21.51
CA GLN A 404 -4.16 18.10 22.97
C GLN A 404 -3.24 16.94 23.36
N ARG A 405 -3.46 15.74 22.79
CA ARG A 405 -2.65 14.54 23.07
C ARG A 405 -1.18 14.64 22.62
N ASN A 406 -0.80 15.67 21.86
CA ASN A 406 0.54 15.80 21.27
C ASN A 406 1.21 17.17 21.58
N ASN A 407 0.68 17.93 22.55
CA ASN A 407 1.17 19.26 22.92
C ASN A 407 1.27 20.21 21.71
N LEU A 408 0.17 20.31 20.98
CA LEU A 408 -0.08 21.27 19.90
C LEU A 408 -1.30 22.13 20.27
N ARG A 409 -1.33 23.37 19.76
CA ARG A 409 -2.49 24.26 19.89
C ARG A 409 -3.47 23.97 18.75
N LEU A 410 -4.69 23.53 19.10
CA LEU A 410 -5.84 23.68 18.24
C LEU A 410 -6.28 25.16 18.28
N THR A 411 -6.53 25.77 17.13
CA THR A 411 -6.84 27.20 17.05
C THR A 411 -8.34 27.42 17.15
N THR A 412 -8.77 28.16 18.18
CA THR A 412 -10.15 28.63 18.31
C THR A 412 -10.55 29.41 17.05
N PRO A 413 -11.67 29.08 16.39
CA PRO A 413 -12.16 29.85 15.26
C PRO A 413 -12.54 31.29 15.66
N THR A 414 -12.32 32.25 14.76
CA THR A 414 -12.85 33.61 14.90
C THR A 414 -14.38 33.57 15.04
N GLY A 415 -14.95 34.44 15.86
CA GLY A 415 -16.41 34.43 16.12
C GLY A 415 -16.91 33.25 16.96
N PHE A 416 -16.03 32.38 17.48
CA PHE A 416 -16.43 31.38 18.48
C PHE A 416 -16.87 32.06 19.78
N GLY A 417 -16.07 33.00 20.30
CA GLY A 417 -16.42 33.82 21.46
C GLY A 417 -15.19 34.20 22.28
N GLU A 418 -15.42 34.71 23.49
CA GLU A 418 -14.35 34.97 24.48
C GLU A 418 -13.97 33.72 25.28
N ASN A 419 -14.80 32.67 25.23
CA ASN A 419 -14.56 31.38 25.89
C ASN A 419 -13.47 30.56 25.18
N GLU A 420 -12.85 29.63 25.91
CA GLU A 420 -11.99 28.60 25.30
C GLU A 420 -12.80 27.71 24.35
N PHE A 421 -12.14 27.18 23.30
CA PHE A 421 -12.78 26.30 22.33
C PHE A 421 -13.27 25.00 22.99
N THR A 422 -14.55 24.68 22.82
CA THR A 422 -15.09 23.36 23.21
C THR A 422 -15.74 22.65 22.03
N TRP A 423 -15.49 21.35 21.92
CA TRP A 423 -16.10 20.50 20.89
C TRP A 423 -17.63 20.43 21.00
N GLY A 424 -18.19 20.47 22.21
CA GLY A 424 -19.64 20.42 22.43
C GLY A 424 -20.36 21.65 21.88
N GLU A 425 -19.82 22.85 22.09
CA GLU A 425 -20.37 24.08 21.52
C GLU A 425 -20.14 24.16 20.01
N PHE A 426 -18.98 23.73 19.52
CA PHE A 426 -18.71 23.62 18.07
C PHE A 426 -19.72 22.70 17.37
N ALA A 427 -19.96 21.51 17.93
CA ALA A 427 -20.93 20.56 17.42
C ALA A 427 -22.36 21.11 17.47
N SER A 428 -22.76 21.75 18.57
CA SER A 428 -24.09 22.34 18.73
C SER A 428 -24.36 23.46 17.72
N ARG A 429 -23.42 24.40 17.56
CA ARG A 429 -23.55 25.54 16.63
C ARG A 429 -23.63 25.09 15.17
N LEU A 430 -22.87 24.07 14.79
CA LEU A 430 -22.78 23.57 13.40
C LEU A 430 -23.65 22.32 13.13
N LYS A 431 -24.42 21.85 14.13
CA LYS A 431 -25.29 20.65 14.07
C LYS A 431 -24.54 19.36 13.66
N LEU A 432 -23.33 19.18 14.20
CA LEU A 432 -22.45 18.04 13.91
C LEU A 432 -22.78 16.84 14.80
N ILE A 433 -22.44 15.64 14.34
CA ILE A 433 -22.97 14.38 14.89
C ILE A 433 -22.04 13.80 15.96
N CYS A 434 -20.78 13.56 15.61
CA CYS A 434 -19.82 12.83 16.46
C CYS A 434 -18.37 13.13 16.06
N PHE A 435 -17.39 12.65 16.84
CA PHE A 435 -15.99 12.63 16.42
C PHE A 435 -15.76 11.50 15.42
N ALA A 436 -15.00 11.75 14.35
CA ALA A 436 -14.55 10.69 13.46
C ALA A 436 -13.70 9.65 14.24
N PRO A 437 -14.06 8.36 14.25
CA PRO A 437 -13.31 7.34 14.98
C PRO A 437 -11.85 7.24 14.50
N GLU A 438 -10.90 7.12 15.44
CA GLU A 438 -9.46 7.10 15.13
C GLU A 438 -9.05 5.97 14.18
N ALA A 439 -9.81 4.86 14.15
CA ALA A 439 -9.63 3.75 13.22
C ALA A 439 -9.90 4.09 11.74
N LEU A 440 -10.58 5.21 11.43
CA LEU A 440 -10.79 5.65 10.05
C LEU A 440 -9.53 6.27 9.42
N PHE A 441 -8.60 6.79 10.24
CA PHE A 441 -7.44 7.55 9.79
C PHE A 441 -6.24 6.63 9.48
N SER A 442 -5.81 6.60 8.21
CA SER A 442 -4.66 5.81 7.76
C SER A 442 -3.35 6.60 7.85
N LEU A 443 -3.09 7.22 9.00
CA LEU A 443 -1.89 8.05 9.23
C LEU A 443 -0.58 7.22 9.20
N PRO A 444 0.58 7.81 8.81
CA PRO A 444 1.83 7.07 8.68
C PRO A 444 2.37 6.66 10.04
N LYS A 445 2.35 5.36 10.32
CA LYS A 445 3.08 4.76 11.44
C LYS A 445 4.58 4.78 11.10
N LEU A 446 5.40 5.43 11.94
CA LEU A 446 6.85 5.46 11.79
C LEU A 446 7.51 4.47 12.75
N LEU A 447 8.51 3.73 12.26
CA LEU A 447 9.29 2.78 13.08
C LEU A 447 10.34 3.49 13.96
N LYS A 448 10.77 4.70 13.56
CA LYS A 448 11.70 5.57 14.27
C LYS A 448 11.25 7.03 14.08
N PRO A 449 11.47 7.93 15.06
CA PRO A 449 11.26 9.37 14.86
C PRO A 449 12.17 9.92 13.75
N ILE A 450 11.70 10.92 13.01
CA ILE A 450 12.53 11.67 12.05
C ILE A 450 13.48 12.58 12.83
N HIS A 451 14.74 12.67 12.40
CA HIS A 451 15.76 13.48 13.04
C HIS A 451 15.56 14.97 12.72
N LYS A 452 15.51 15.80 13.78
CA LYS A 452 15.62 17.26 13.68
C LYS A 452 17.08 17.71 13.49
N MET A 453 17.27 18.98 13.15
CA MET A 453 18.55 19.60 12.79
C MET A 453 19.24 18.83 11.65
N ARG A 454 18.46 18.64 10.58
CA ARG A 454 18.84 17.99 9.33
C ARG A 454 18.38 18.84 8.14
N HIS A 455 19.19 18.85 7.09
CA HIS A 455 18.93 19.56 5.84
C HIS A 455 18.24 18.70 4.79
N LEU A 456 17.35 19.29 4.00
CA LEU A 456 16.74 18.64 2.83
C LEU A 456 16.50 19.64 1.70
N GLU A 457 16.29 19.14 0.48
CA GLU A 457 15.62 19.93 -0.57
C GLU A 457 14.12 19.87 -0.34
N LEU A 458 13.50 21.03 -0.05
CA LEU A 458 12.06 21.17 -0.23
C LEU A 458 11.79 21.51 -1.70
N PHE A 459 11.08 20.63 -2.38
CA PHE A 459 10.56 20.92 -3.71
C PHE A 459 9.26 21.72 -3.65
N ALA A 460 9.13 22.75 -4.47
CA ALA A 460 7.92 23.54 -4.67
C ALA A 460 7.71 23.92 -6.14
N VAL A 461 6.57 24.53 -6.44
CA VAL A 461 6.22 25.03 -7.77
C VAL A 461 6.04 26.54 -7.70
N THR A 462 6.88 27.28 -8.40
CA THR A 462 6.91 28.75 -8.39
C THR A 462 6.72 29.23 -9.84
N ASN A 463 5.70 30.04 -10.10
CA ASN A 463 5.34 30.55 -11.44
C ASN A 463 5.23 29.43 -12.51
N GLY A 464 4.68 28.27 -12.12
CA GLY A 464 4.52 27.10 -13.00
C GLY A 464 5.80 26.32 -13.28
N GLN A 465 6.93 26.69 -12.69
CA GLN A 465 8.20 25.97 -12.81
C GLN A 465 8.54 25.21 -11.51
N PRO A 466 9.20 24.04 -11.60
CA PRO A 466 9.76 23.35 -10.45
C PRO A 466 10.94 24.12 -9.84
N VAL A 467 10.98 24.23 -8.51
CA VAL A 467 12.10 24.87 -7.78
C VAL A 467 12.38 24.10 -6.49
N CYS A 468 13.65 23.78 -6.23
CA CYS A 468 14.11 23.24 -4.95
C CYS A 468 14.65 24.38 -4.08
N TYR A 469 14.37 24.32 -2.77
CA TYR A 469 14.86 25.26 -1.77
C TYR A 469 15.61 24.49 -0.66
N PRO A 470 16.76 24.98 -0.16
CA PRO A 470 17.39 24.42 1.02
C PRO A 470 16.52 24.71 2.26
N ALA A 471 16.31 23.68 3.09
CA ALA A 471 15.46 23.82 4.26
C ALA A 471 15.86 22.92 5.44
N THR A 472 15.86 23.48 6.64
CA THR A 472 16.20 22.80 7.90
C THR A 472 14.96 22.22 8.59
N ILE A 473 14.98 20.94 8.96
CA ILE A 473 14.00 20.33 9.89
C ILE A 473 14.27 20.85 11.32
N THR A 474 13.42 21.72 11.86
CA THR A 474 13.59 22.33 13.20
C THR A 474 12.94 21.51 14.33
N ARG A 475 11.77 20.91 14.07
CA ARG A 475 11.01 20.04 14.99
C ARG A 475 10.38 18.87 14.24
N THR A 476 10.23 17.73 14.89
CA THR A 476 9.50 16.56 14.38
C THR A 476 8.48 16.07 15.39
N LEU A 477 7.37 15.49 14.92
CA LEU A 477 6.30 14.90 15.73
C LEU A 477 5.53 13.89 14.88
N LYS A 478 5.66 12.59 15.17
CA LYS A 478 5.12 11.51 14.32
C LYS A 478 5.58 11.74 12.86
N HIS A 479 4.66 11.76 11.90
CA HIS A 479 4.93 12.03 10.47
C HIS A 479 4.96 13.53 10.11
N LEU A 480 4.81 14.42 11.08
CA LEU A 480 4.86 15.87 10.88
C LEU A 480 6.26 16.41 11.16
N ILE A 481 6.69 17.35 10.34
CA ILE A 481 7.99 18.02 10.42
C ILE A 481 7.80 19.53 10.26
N TRP A 482 8.48 20.31 11.10
CA TRP A 482 8.55 21.75 11.00
C TRP A 482 9.81 22.09 10.22
N ILE A 483 9.66 22.87 9.15
CA ILE A 483 10.71 23.23 8.23
C ILE A 483 10.92 24.75 8.28
N HIS A 484 12.16 25.18 8.50
CA HIS A 484 12.59 26.55 8.22
C HIS A 484 13.19 26.60 6.81
N MET A 485 12.88 27.67 6.06
CA MET A 485 13.37 27.86 4.69
C MET A 485 14.67 28.64 4.75
N ASP A 486 15.81 27.99 4.49
CA ASP A 486 17.11 28.59 4.83
C ASP A 486 17.54 29.70 3.86
N ALA A 487 16.75 29.95 2.81
CA ALA A 487 16.86 31.09 1.91
C ALA A 487 16.15 32.36 2.42
N ASP A 488 15.32 32.27 3.47
CA ASP A 488 14.65 33.43 4.06
C ASP A 488 15.61 34.23 4.95
N SER A 489 15.86 35.49 4.59
CA SER A 489 16.64 36.43 5.43
C SER A 489 15.86 36.98 6.63
N ALA A 490 14.61 36.56 6.81
CA ALA A 490 13.73 36.93 7.91
C ALA A 490 13.51 35.73 8.86
N ALA A 491 13.26 36.01 10.14
CA ALA A 491 12.94 35.00 11.15
C ALA A 491 11.51 34.45 11.00
N ASN A 492 11.20 33.89 9.83
CA ASN A 492 9.90 33.33 9.50
C ASN A 492 9.63 32.06 10.33
N PRO A 493 8.39 31.87 10.84
CA PRO A 493 8.05 30.69 11.63
C PRO A 493 8.16 29.42 10.78
N SER A 494 8.69 28.34 11.36
CA SER A 494 8.81 27.06 10.64
C SER A 494 7.44 26.51 10.23
N LEU A 495 7.29 26.20 8.94
CA LEU A 495 6.06 25.68 8.36
C LEU A 495 5.97 24.15 8.53
N ILE A 496 4.77 23.64 8.73
CA ILE A 496 4.48 22.23 9.03
C ILE A 496 4.23 21.46 7.74
N TYR A 497 5.11 20.52 7.44
CA TYR A 497 4.97 19.57 6.35
C TYR A 497 4.69 18.17 6.92
N THR A 498 4.22 17.28 6.05
CA THR A 498 4.14 15.84 6.36
C THR A 498 5.30 15.12 5.66
N SER A 499 5.71 13.96 6.15
CA SER A 499 6.87 13.19 5.61
C SER A 499 6.65 12.60 4.20
N GLN A 500 5.65 13.07 3.46
CA GLN A 500 5.22 12.60 2.14
C GLN A 500 5.02 13.77 1.16
N TRP A 501 5.39 15.00 1.55
CA TRP A 501 5.60 16.09 0.59
C TRP A 501 6.89 15.81 -0.20
N VAL A 502 7.09 16.52 -1.31
CA VAL A 502 8.23 16.23 -2.18
C VAL A 502 9.52 16.75 -1.54
N PHE A 503 10.35 15.80 -1.14
CA PHE A 503 11.75 15.99 -0.76
C PHE A 503 12.64 15.19 -1.72
N LEU A 504 13.80 15.75 -2.06
CA LEU A 504 14.78 15.18 -3.00
C LEU A 504 16.13 14.90 -2.30
#